data_AF-A0A367E847-F1
#
_entry.id   AF-A0A367E847-F1
#
_cell.length_a   1.000
_cell.length_b   1.000
_cell.length_c   1.000
_cell.angle_alpha   90.00
_cell.angle_beta   90.00
_cell.angle_gamma   90.00
#
_symmetry.space_group_name_H-M   'P 1'
#
loop_
_entity.id
_entity.type
_entity.pdbx_description
1 polymer ?
#
loop_
_entity_poly.entity_id
_entity_poly.type
_entity_poly.pdbx_seq_one_letter_code
_entity_poly.pdbx_strand_id
1 'polypeptide(L)'
;MLPEVTATRYVTPLREGGSLPGLVEADDLGTYVMKFTGAGQGRKTLVAEVLCGGLARRLGLRVPDLVGIWLDPVIGLSEPDEEVQELLKASGGLNLGMDFLPGSLGFDPLAYRADPAEAGRVVWFDALVNNVDRSWRNPNMLVWHDGLWLIDHGATLIFHHNWPTAQAAADRSYDASDHALASAGPLVEEAAAELAPRVTAELLAECAAEVPDVWLEDEPGFANPDEVRAAYVRVLAARARTIHERITVGEPSEDRPSQAPGWLTGKDGEAK
;
A
#
# COMPACT_ATOMS: atom_id res chain seq x y z
N MET A 1 -3.91 11.11 14.56
CA MET A 1 -2.65 10.44 14.99
C MET A 1 -2.95 8.97 15.18
N LEU A 2 -2.03 8.10 14.78
CA LEU A 2 -2.16 6.65 14.98
C LEU A 2 -2.17 6.31 16.47
N PRO A 3 -2.96 5.32 16.91
CA PRO A 3 -2.75 4.69 18.21
C PRO A 3 -1.33 4.10 18.27
N GLU A 4 -0.67 4.21 19.42
CA GLU A 4 0.68 3.68 19.62
C GLU A 4 0.66 2.52 20.61
N VAL A 5 1.41 1.47 20.29
CA VAL A 5 1.60 0.26 21.10
C VAL A 5 3.08 -0.12 21.14
N THR A 6 3.46 -0.98 22.06
CA THR A 6 4.85 -1.47 22.18
C THR A 6 4.93 -2.93 21.75
N ALA A 7 5.85 -3.25 20.83
CA ALA A 7 6.15 -4.63 20.48
C ALA A 7 6.64 -5.39 21.72
N THR A 8 6.02 -6.53 22.00
CA THR A 8 6.41 -7.41 23.12
C THR A 8 7.07 -8.69 22.62
N ARG A 9 6.70 -9.16 21.42
CA ARG A 9 7.28 -10.37 20.83
C ARG A 9 7.28 -10.32 19.31
N TYR A 10 8.41 -10.63 18.70
CA TYR A 10 8.49 -10.98 17.28
C TYR A 10 8.12 -12.46 17.11
N VAL A 11 7.08 -12.74 16.33
CA VAL A 11 6.51 -14.09 16.20
C VAL A 11 7.14 -14.82 15.03
N THR A 12 7.07 -14.25 13.82
CA THR A 12 7.59 -14.88 12.61
C THR A 12 7.73 -13.89 11.45
N PRO A 13 8.71 -14.05 10.55
CA PRO A 13 8.75 -13.31 9.29
C PRO A 13 7.62 -13.75 8.35
N LEU A 14 7.01 -12.78 7.68
CA LEU A 14 6.10 -12.99 6.56
C LEU A 14 6.86 -12.69 5.26
N ARG A 15 7.21 -13.73 4.51
CA ARG A 15 7.98 -13.57 3.26
C ARG A 15 7.02 -13.25 2.11
N GLU A 16 6.80 -11.97 1.86
CA GLU A 16 5.96 -11.47 0.75
C GLU A 16 6.81 -10.64 -0.23
N GLY A 17 7.07 -11.23 -1.40
CA GLY A 17 7.79 -10.57 -2.49
C GLY A 17 9.18 -10.06 -2.08
N GLY A 18 9.45 -8.77 -2.36
CA GLY A 18 10.71 -8.10 -2.03
C GLY A 18 10.73 -7.39 -0.67
N SER A 19 9.69 -7.58 0.16
CA SER A 19 9.60 -7.02 1.51
C SER A 19 9.67 -8.14 2.56
N LEU A 20 10.09 -7.82 3.78
CA LEU A 20 10.16 -8.77 4.89
C LEU A 20 9.36 -8.25 6.10
N PRO A 21 8.02 -8.10 5.98
CA PRO A 21 7.18 -7.78 7.12
C PRO A 21 7.24 -8.90 8.17
N GLY A 22 6.84 -8.59 9.40
CA GLY A 22 6.91 -9.51 10.53
C GLY A 22 5.62 -9.52 11.33
N LEU A 23 5.19 -10.72 11.75
CA LEU A 23 4.10 -10.85 12.71
C LEU A 23 4.62 -10.52 14.11
N VAL A 24 4.00 -9.58 14.80
CA VAL A 24 4.40 -9.07 16.11
C VAL A 24 3.20 -9.04 17.06
N GLU A 25 3.42 -9.43 18.32
CA GLU A 25 2.48 -9.21 19.41
C GLU A 25 2.84 -7.92 20.16
N ALA A 26 1.84 -7.17 20.62
CA ALA A 26 2.03 -5.91 21.33
C ALA A 26 1.47 -5.94 22.76
N ASP A 27 1.74 -4.87 23.52
CA ASP A 27 1.37 -4.70 24.93
C ASP A 27 -0.14 -4.52 25.18
N ASP A 28 -0.89 -4.20 24.14
CA ASP A 28 -2.36 -4.13 24.14
C ASP A 28 -3.03 -5.49 23.86
N LEU A 29 -2.25 -6.57 23.80
CA LEU A 29 -2.67 -7.93 23.45
C LEU A 29 -3.08 -8.11 21.97
N GLY A 30 -2.83 -7.10 21.12
CA GLY A 30 -3.02 -7.18 19.68
C GLY A 30 -1.93 -7.96 18.96
N THR A 31 -2.24 -8.41 17.75
CA THR A 31 -1.28 -9.04 16.82
C THR A 31 -1.26 -8.24 15.52
N TYR A 32 -0.07 -7.89 15.06
CA TYR A 32 0.11 -6.97 13.94
C TYR A 32 1.09 -7.51 12.91
N VAL A 33 0.81 -7.25 11.64
CA VAL A 33 1.81 -7.28 10.57
C VAL A 33 2.58 -5.98 10.64
N MET A 34 3.82 -6.05 11.14
CA MET A 34 4.71 -4.91 11.24
C MET A 34 5.48 -4.69 9.94
N LYS A 35 5.45 -3.45 9.45
CA LYS A 35 6.33 -2.94 8.40
C LYS A 35 7.46 -2.13 9.03
N PHE A 36 8.68 -2.53 8.74
CA PHE A 36 9.89 -2.04 9.37
C PHE A 36 10.41 -0.75 8.73
N THR A 37 10.78 0.23 9.54
CA THR A 37 11.45 1.48 9.11
C THR A 37 12.82 1.25 8.50
N GLY A 38 13.55 0.23 8.97
CA GLY A 38 14.87 -0.17 8.45
C GLY A 38 14.81 -0.99 7.16
N ALA A 39 13.62 -1.31 6.65
CA ALA A 39 13.49 -2.03 5.38
C ALA A 39 13.96 -1.19 4.19
N GLY A 40 14.50 -1.84 3.15
CA GLY A 40 15.07 -1.16 1.98
C GLY A 40 14.10 -0.26 1.19
N GLN A 41 12.78 -0.42 1.39
CA GLN A 41 11.74 0.43 0.80
C GLN A 41 11.68 1.84 1.44
N GLY A 42 12.14 1.97 2.69
CA GLY A 42 12.27 3.23 3.41
C GLY A 42 10.96 3.83 3.95
N ARG A 43 11.10 4.95 4.69
CA ARG A 43 10.00 5.61 5.42
C ARG A 43 8.83 6.04 4.51
N LYS A 44 9.08 6.36 3.24
CA LYS A 44 8.05 6.79 2.28
C LYS A 44 6.96 5.73 2.06
N THR A 45 7.30 4.45 2.09
CA THR A 45 6.33 3.35 2.00
C THR A 45 5.40 3.33 3.21
N LEU A 46 5.91 3.62 4.41
CA LEU A 46 5.08 3.72 5.63
C LEU A 46 4.16 4.94 5.58
N VAL A 47 4.68 6.07 5.08
CA VAL A 47 3.90 7.30 4.85
C VAL A 47 2.74 7.02 3.89
N ALA A 48 3.01 6.33 2.78
CA ALA A 48 1.99 5.95 1.81
C ALA A 48 0.94 5.02 2.42
N GLU A 49 1.36 4.03 3.20
CA GLU A 49 0.43 3.11 3.88
C GLU A 49 -0.53 3.85 4.81
N VAL A 50 -0.02 4.75 5.66
CA VAL A 50 -0.85 5.50 6.60
C VAL A 50 -1.78 6.47 5.87
N LEU A 51 -1.25 7.25 4.94
CA LEU A 51 -2.04 8.26 4.23
C LEU A 51 -3.13 7.61 3.38
N CYS A 52 -2.78 6.60 2.59
CA CYS A 52 -3.73 5.92 1.70
C CYS A 52 -4.66 5.00 2.48
N GLY A 53 -4.17 4.23 3.45
CA GLY A 53 -5.00 3.39 4.31
C GLY A 53 -6.02 4.21 5.10
N GLY A 54 -5.59 5.33 5.70
CA GLY A 54 -6.48 6.27 6.40
C GLY A 54 -7.54 6.85 5.47
N LEU A 55 -7.15 7.30 4.27
CA LEU A 55 -8.08 7.83 3.27
C LEU A 55 -9.09 6.77 2.81
N ALA A 56 -8.63 5.56 2.50
CA ALA A 56 -9.47 4.43 2.09
C ALA A 56 -10.55 4.14 3.15
N ARG A 57 -10.16 4.05 4.43
CA ARG A 57 -11.09 3.82 5.55
C ARG A 57 -12.13 4.93 5.65
N ARG A 58 -11.74 6.20 5.54
CA ARG A 58 -12.67 7.35 5.56
C ARG A 58 -13.60 7.40 4.35
N LEU A 59 -13.21 6.80 3.23
CA LEU A 59 -14.05 6.59 2.05
C LEU A 59 -14.91 5.32 2.14
N GLY A 60 -14.81 4.56 3.23
CA GLY A 60 -15.62 3.35 3.47
C GLY A 60 -15.08 2.09 2.81
N LEU A 61 -13.84 2.09 2.32
CA LEU A 61 -13.13 0.88 1.92
C LEU A 61 -12.58 0.18 3.16
N ARG A 62 -12.54 -1.15 3.15
CA ARG A 62 -12.03 -1.95 4.26
C ARG A 62 -10.52 -2.04 4.17
N VAL A 63 -9.83 -1.53 5.17
CA VAL A 63 -8.39 -1.65 5.39
C VAL A 63 -8.21 -2.03 6.84
N PRO A 64 -7.32 -2.98 7.20
CA PRO A 64 -7.06 -3.29 8.60
C PRO A 64 -6.64 -2.03 9.37
N ASP A 65 -6.87 -2.04 10.68
CA ASP A 65 -6.47 -0.91 11.52
C ASP A 65 -4.95 -0.72 11.52
N LEU A 66 -4.52 0.53 11.57
CA LEU A 66 -3.10 0.90 11.58
C LEU A 66 -2.73 1.45 12.95
N VAL A 67 -1.55 1.07 13.42
CA VAL A 67 -0.96 1.54 14.68
C VAL A 67 0.50 1.92 14.49
N GLY A 68 1.00 2.84 15.30
CA GLY A 68 2.44 3.00 15.51
C GLY A 68 2.92 1.91 16.47
N ILE A 69 3.95 1.15 16.11
CA ILE A 69 4.52 0.14 17.00
C ILE A 69 5.95 0.51 17.36
N TRP A 70 6.20 0.73 18.65
CA TRP A 70 7.53 0.90 19.20
C TRP A 70 8.26 -0.45 19.28
N LEU A 71 9.39 -0.57 18.57
CA LEU A 71 10.25 -1.74 18.57
C LEU A 71 11.52 -1.47 19.39
N ASP A 72 11.75 -2.27 20.43
CA ASP A 72 13.07 -2.39 21.05
C ASP A 72 13.90 -3.43 20.26
N PRO A 73 15.06 -3.04 19.68
CA PRO A 73 15.97 -3.95 18.99
C PRO A 73 16.37 -5.21 19.77
N VAL A 74 16.28 -5.19 21.10
CA VAL A 74 16.52 -6.36 21.96
C VAL A 74 15.67 -7.56 21.53
N ILE A 75 14.47 -7.34 20.98
CA ILE A 75 13.60 -8.42 20.49
C ILE A 75 14.27 -9.26 19.39
N GLY A 76 15.16 -8.66 18.58
CA GLY A 76 15.86 -9.36 17.50
C GLY A 76 17.07 -10.18 17.93
N LEU A 77 17.51 -10.12 19.20
CA LEU A 77 18.74 -10.79 19.64
C LEU A 77 18.64 -12.32 19.56
N SER A 78 17.44 -12.88 19.70
CA SER A 78 17.21 -14.33 19.62
C SER A 78 16.80 -14.82 18.23
N GLU A 79 16.68 -13.92 17.25
CA GLU A 79 16.32 -14.28 15.88
C GLU A 79 17.48 -15.01 15.19
N PRO A 80 17.29 -16.27 14.74
CA PRO A 80 18.35 -17.05 14.08
C PRO A 80 18.65 -16.60 12.64
N ASP A 81 17.71 -15.95 11.95
CA ASP A 81 17.93 -15.44 10.60
C ASP A 81 18.69 -14.09 10.66
N GLU A 82 19.94 -14.07 10.19
CA GLU A 82 20.81 -12.89 10.23
C GLU A 82 20.22 -11.68 9.48
N GLU A 83 19.47 -11.91 8.39
CA GLU A 83 18.84 -10.83 7.62
C GLU A 83 17.70 -10.19 8.44
N VAL A 84 16.88 -11.02 9.08
CA VAL A 84 15.79 -10.55 9.96
C VAL A 84 16.38 -9.86 11.19
N GLN A 85 17.44 -10.40 11.79
CA GLN A 85 18.09 -9.80 12.95
C GLN A 85 18.63 -8.40 12.65
N GLU A 86 19.34 -8.23 11.53
CA GLU A 86 19.84 -6.90 11.13
C GLU A 86 18.69 -5.95 10.78
N LEU A 87 17.61 -6.44 10.17
CA LEU A 87 16.40 -5.63 9.94
C LEU A 87 15.78 -5.12 11.25
N LEU A 88 15.59 -6.00 12.24
CA LEU A 88 15.02 -5.65 13.56
C LEU A 88 15.91 -4.62 14.27
N LYS A 89 17.22 -4.82 14.21
CA LYS A 89 18.21 -3.91 14.80
C LYS A 89 18.22 -2.54 14.14
N ALA A 90 18.11 -2.49 12.81
CA ALA A 90 18.01 -1.24 12.04
C ALA A 90 16.67 -0.52 12.22
N SER A 91 15.66 -1.20 12.77
CA SER A 91 14.29 -0.70 12.89
C SER A 91 13.91 -0.31 14.32
N GLY A 92 14.88 -0.10 15.21
CA GLY A 92 14.60 0.37 16.57
C GLY A 92 13.87 1.71 16.58
N GLY A 93 12.81 1.81 17.40
CA GLY A 93 11.93 2.98 17.46
C GLY A 93 10.55 2.73 16.83
N LEU A 94 9.97 3.77 16.25
CA LEU A 94 8.58 3.76 15.78
C LEU A 94 8.45 3.15 14.37
N ASN A 95 7.70 2.04 14.28
CA ASN A 95 7.38 1.32 13.05
C ASN A 95 5.87 1.35 12.79
N LEU A 96 5.44 0.82 11.64
CA LEU A 96 4.02 0.71 11.31
C LEU A 96 3.52 -0.70 11.60
N GLY A 97 2.44 -0.80 12.35
CA GLY A 97 1.66 -2.02 12.51
C GLY A 97 0.36 -1.94 11.71
N MET A 98 0.01 -3.03 11.05
CA MET A 98 -1.30 -3.27 10.47
C MET A 98 -1.95 -4.44 11.19
N ASP A 99 -3.20 -4.32 11.59
CA ASP A 99 -3.92 -5.37 12.30
C ASP A 99 -3.88 -6.68 11.51
N PHE A 100 -3.48 -7.77 12.18
CA PHE A 100 -3.44 -9.08 11.55
C PHE A 100 -4.83 -9.70 11.58
N LEU A 101 -5.44 -9.94 10.41
CA LEU A 101 -6.78 -10.49 10.29
C LEU A 101 -6.78 -12.03 10.35
N PRO A 102 -7.10 -12.67 11.49
CA PRO A 102 -6.92 -14.11 11.60
C PRO A 102 -7.95 -14.85 10.74
N GLY A 103 -7.48 -15.82 9.96
CA GLY A 103 -8.33 -16.59 9.05
C GLY A 103 -8.68 -15.87 7.74
N SER A 104 -8.11 -14.70 7.47
CA SER A 104 -8.20 -14.09 6.15
C SER A 104 -7.49 -14.95 5.09
N LEU A 105 -8.00 -14.95 3.87
CA LEU A 105 -7.38 -15.59 2.71
C LEU A 105 -6.88 -14.51 1.74
N GLY A 106 -5.78 -14.77 1.04
CA GLY A 106 -5.39 -13.95 -0.10
C GLY A 106 -6.50 -13.92 -1.15
N PHE A 107 -6.75 -12.76 -1.73
CA PHE A 107 -7.72 -12.63 -2.81
C PHE A 107 -7.25 -13.41 -4.05
N ASP A 108 -8.14 -14.25 -4.58
CA ASP A 108 -7.97 -14.93 -5.86
C ASP A 108 -9.18 -14.60 -6.74
N PRO A 109 -9.00 -13.94 -7.91
CA PRO A 109 -10.11 -13.58 -8.80
C PRO A 109 -10.85 -14.80 -9.38
N LEU A 110 -10.27 -16.00 -9.32
CA LEU A 110 -10.93 -17.25 -9.70
C LEU A 110 -11.83 -17.80 -8.59
N ALA A 111 -11.53 -17.50 -7.33
CA ALA A 111 -12.23 -18.03 -6.16
C ALA A 111 -13.22 -17.03 -5.54
N TYR A 112 -12.96 -15.73 -5.68
CA TYR A 112 -13.81 -14.66 -5.15
C TYR A 112 -14.24 -13.72 -6.27
N ARG A 113 -15.54 -13.46 -6.35
CA ARG A 113 -16.11 -12.50 -7.32
C ARG A 113 -16.48 -11.21 -6.59
N ALA A 114 -15.72 -10.16 -6.84
CA ALA A 114 -16.07 -8.83 -6.37
C ALA A 114 -17.32 -8.32 -7.09
N ASP A 115 -18.17 -7.61 -6.35
CA ASP A 115 -19.30 -6.89 -6.92
C ASP A 115 -18.81 -5.72 -7.80
N PRO A 116 -19.40 -5.45 -8.98
CA PRO A 116 -19.00 -4.35 -9.86
C PRO A 116 -18.93 -2.97 -9.19
N ALA A 117 -19.78 -2.68 -8.21
CA ALA A 117 -19.75 -1.41 -7.49
C ALA A 117 -18.58 -1.39 -6.48
N GLU A 118 -18.34 -2.48 -5.75
CA GLU A 118 -17.16 -2.62 -4.88
C GLU A 118 -15.86 -2.50 -5.69
N ALA A 119 -15.78 -3.18 -6.83
CA ALA A 119 -14.66 -3.10 -7.75
C ALA A 119 -14.44 -1.67 -8.30
N GLY A 120 -15.53 -0.98 -8.67
CA GLY A 120 -15.50 0.42 -9.09
C GLY A 120 -14.86 1.35 -8.06
N ARG A 121 -15.23 1.19 -6.78
CA ARG A 121 -14.68 1.98 -5.67
C ARG A 121 -13.18 1.73 -5.47
N VAL A 122 -12.75 0.47 -5.52
CA VAL A 122 -11.32 0.11 -5.36
C VAL A 122 -10.50 0.63 -6.54
N VAL A 123 -10.92 0.38 -7.78
CA VAL A 123 -10.21 0.85 -8.98
C VAL A 123 -10.12 2.38 -9.02
N TRP A 124 -11.21 3.08 -8.69
CA TRP A 124 -11.20 4.54 -8.60
C TRP A 124 -10.23 5.03 -7.52
N PHE A 125 -10.22 4.39 -6.35
CA PHE A 125 -9.33 4.75 -5.24
C PHE A 125 -7.86 4.51 -5.60
N ASP A 126 -7.54 3.37 -6.21
CA ASP A 126 -6.19 3.06 -6.67
C ASP A 126 -5.73 4.02 -7.77
N ALA A 127 -6.63 4.47 -8.64
CA ALA A 127 -6.32 5.54 -9.57
C ALA A 127 -6.01 6.86 -8.86
N LEU A 128 -6.79 7.24 -7.85
CA LEU A 128 -6.57 8.44 -7.04
C LEU A 128 -5.19 8.44 -6.39
N VAL A 129 -4.79 7.34 -5.74
CA VAL A 129 -3.49 7.25 -5.05
C VAL A 129 -2.34 6.79 -5.96
N ASN A 130 -2.65 6.52 -7.24
CA ASN A 130 -1.73 6.01 -8.25
C ASN A 130 -1.06 4.68 -7.83
N ASN A 131 -1.88 3.73 -7.42
CA ASN A 131 -1.48 2.38 -7.05
C ASN A 131 -1.32 1.49 -8.29
N VAL A 132 -0.08 1.27 -8.73
CA VAL A 132 0.18 0.41 -9.90
C VAL A 132 0.47 -1.04 -9.53
N ASP A 133 0.55 -1.34 -8.23
CA ASP A 133 0.97 -2.65 -7.74
C ASP A 133 -0.20 -3.63 -7.55
N ARG A 134 -1.43 -3.13 -7.46
CA ARG A 134 -2.66 -3.94 -7.34
C ARG A 134 -3.04 -4.63 -8.65
N SER A 135 -2.29 -5.66 -9.00
CA SER A 135 -2.46 -6.44 -10.24
C SER A 135 -3.04 -7.82 -9.97
N TRP A 136 -3.51 -8.51 -11.01
CA TRP A 136 -3.95 -9.90 -10.87
C TRP A 136 -2.85 -10.86 -10.39
N ARG A 137 -1.57 -10.51 -10.55
CA ARG A 137 -0.41 -11.28 -10.05
C ARG A 137 -0.08 -10.97 -8.60
N ASN A 138 -0.30 -9.73 -8.20
CA ASN A 138 -0.10 -9.25 -6.83
C ASN A 138 -1.33 -8.47 -6.36
N PRO A 139 -2.43 -9.15 -5.96
CA PRO A 139 -3.67 -8.45 -5.67
C PRO A 139 -3.61 -7.55 -4.45
N ASN A 140 -2.67 -7.78 -3.51
CA ASN A 140 -2.57 -7.04 -2.24
C ASN A 140 -3.93 -6.87 -1.55
N MET A 141 -4.78 -7.88 -1.62
CA MET A 141 -6.13 -7.88 -1.06
C MET A 141 -6.36 -9.18 -0.31
N LEU A 142 -7.19 -9.09 0.71
CA LEU A 142 -7.64 -10.22 1.52
C LEU A 142 -9.15 -10.39 1.39
N VAL A 143 -9.61 -11.61 1.54
CA VAL A 143 -11.02 -11.93 1.81
C VAL A 143 -11.11 -12.33 3.28
N TRP A 144 -11.90 -11.59 4.05
CA TRP A 144 -12.11 -11.83 5.48
C TRP A 144 -13.56 -11.57 5.85
N HIS A 145 -14.20 -12.56 6.49
CA HIS A 145 -15.63 -12.58 6.78
C HIS A 145 -16.51 -12.20 5.57
N ASP A 146 -16.26 -12.85 4.44
CA ASP A 146 -16.95 -12.64 3.15
C ASP A 146 -16.83 -11.23 2.56
N GLY A 147 -15.94 -10.39 3.09
CA GLY A 147 -15.67 -9.05 2.56
C GLY A 147 -14.27 -8.94 1.95
N LEU A 148 -14.15 -8.06 0.95
CA LEU A 148 -12.86 -7.65 0.38
C LEU A 148 -12.19 -6.60 1.27
N TRP A 149 -10.91 -6.81 1.57
CA TRP A 149 -10.04 -5.93 2.36
C TRP A 149 -8.80 -5.55 1.56
N LEU A 150 -8.45 -4.26 1.57
CA LEU A 150 -7.26 -3.75 0.91
C LEU A 150 -6.10 -3.78 1.89
N ILE A 151 -4.98 -4.31 1.44
CA ILE A 151 -3.69 -4.22 2.13
C ILE A 151 -2.65 -3.63 1.18
N ASP A 152 -1.49 -3.34 1.75
CA ASP A 152 -0.28 -2.89 1.07
C ASP A 152 -0.45 -1.73 0.07
N HIS A 153 -0.58 -0.52 0.62
CA HIS A 153 -0.53 0.73 -0.13
C HIS A 153 0.90 1.30 -0.21
N GLY A 154 1.92 0.52 0.17
CA GLY A 154 3.30 0.98 0.25
C GLY A 154 3.91 1.41 -1.09
N ALA A 155 3.38 0.93 -2.21
CA ALA A 155 3.79 1.26 -3.58
C ALA A 155 2.92 2.36 -4.25
N THR A 156 2.06 3.03 -3.48
CA THR A 156 1.25 4.16 -3.95
C THR A 156 2.02 5.48 -3.90
N LEU A 157 1.41 6.57 -4.35
CA LEU A 157 1.97 7.93 -4.25
C LEU A 157 3.35 8.11 -4.92
N ILE A 158 3.66 7.35 -5.98
CA ILE A 158 4.97 7.31 -6.68
C ILE A 158 5.62 8.70 -6.87
N PHE A 159 4.81 9.74 -7.07
CA PHE A 159 5.27 11.13 -7.18
C PHE A 159 6.13 11.61 -5.99
N HIS A 160 5.95 11.05 -4.79
CA HIS A 160 6.69 11.44 -3.59
C HIS A 160 8.16 11.03 -3.63
N HIS A 161 8.58 10.22 -4.61
CA HIS A 161 9.99 9.96 -4.89
C HIS A 161 10.65 11.04 -5.75
N ASN A 162 9.85 11.96 -6.32
CA ASN A 162 10.34 13.08 -7.14
C ASN A 162 9.44 14.33 -7.02
N TRP A 163 9.50 14.98 -5.85
CA TRP A 163 8.72 16.18 -5.51
C TRP A 163 8.75 17.30 -6.54
N PRO A 164 9.87 17.65 -7.20
CA PRO A 164 9.89 18.66 -8.26
C PRO A 164 8.88 18.41 -9.38
N THR A 165 8.51 17.15 -9.63
CA THR A 165 7.54 16.77 -10.68
C THR A 165 6.17 16.39 -10.14
N ALA A 166 5.97 16.46 -8.81
CA ALA A 166 4.78 15.91 -8.18
C ALA A 166 3.47 16.60 -8.61
N GLN A 167 3.52 17.89 -8.93
CA GLN A 167 2.33 18.60 -9.40
C GLN A 167 1.79 18.02 -10.71
N ALA A 168 2.66 17.57 -11.61
CA ALA A 168 2.26 16.92 -12.86
C ALA A 168 1.64 15.53 -12.64
N ALA A 169 1.83 14.93 -11.47
CA ALA A 169 1.20 13.65 -11.13
C ALA A 169 -0.31 13.77 -10.94
N ALA A 170 -0.85 14.96 -10.64
CA ALA A 170 -2.29 15.17 -10.54
C ALA A 170 -3.02 14.87 -11.86
N ASP A 171 -2.37 15.13 -13.00
CA ASP A 171 -2.96 14.99 -14.33
C ASP A 171 -2.66 13.65 -15.02
N ARG A 172 -1.77 12.82 -14.46
CA ARG A 172 -1.41 11.52 -15.04
C ARG A 172 -2.63 10.60 -15.16
N SER A 173 -2.79 9.97 -16.31
CA SER A 173 -3.78 8.90 -16.50
C SER A 173 -3.45 7.68 -15.65
N TYR A 174 -4.44 6.80 -15.47
CA TYR A 174 -4.28 5.54 -14.78
C TYR A 174 -4.80 4.41 -15.66
N ASP A 175 -3.94 3.44 -15.96
CA ASP A 175 -4.29 2.25 -16.73
C ASP A 175 -4.57 1.11 -15.76
N ALA A 176 -5.85 0.74 -15.65
CA ALA A 176 -6.34 -0.31 -14.77
C ALA A 176 -6.51 -1.65 -15.51
N SER A 177 -5.99 -1.81 -16.73
CA SER A 177 -6.18 -3.03 -17.51
C SER A 177 -5.61 -4.28 -16.82
N ASP A 178 -4.45 -4.16 -16.16
CA ASP A 178 -3.84 -5.24 -15.37
C ASP A 178 -4.37 -5.34 -13.93
N HIS A 179 -5.32 -4.49 -13.55
CA HIS A 179 -5.82 -4.42 -12.18
C HIS A 179 -6.52 -5.72 -11.77
N ALA A 180 -6.32 -6.16 -10.52
CA ALA A 180 -6.88 -7.42 -10.01
C ALA A 180 -8.41 -7.53 -10.14
N LEU A 181 -9.10 -6.39 -10.16
CA LEU A 181 -10.56 -6.27 -10.27
C LEU A 181 -11.04 -5.81 -11.65
N ALA A 182 -10.17 -5.70 -12.66
CA ALA A 182 -10.56 -5.25 -14.00
C ALA A 182 -11.64 -6.13 -14.62
N SER A 183 -11.53 -7.46 -14.44
CA SER A 183 -12.47 -8.46 -14.95
C SER A 183 -13.84 -8.46 -14.24
N ALA A 184 -13.98 -7.76 -13.11
CA ALA A 184 -15.24 -7.64 -12.38
C ALA A 184 -16.20 -6.60 -13.00
N GLY A 185 -15.79 -5.90 -14.06
CA GLY A 185 -16.60 -4.84 -14.68
C GLY A 185 -16.79 -3.62 -13.78
N PRO A 186 -15.71 -3.00 -13.29
CA PRO A 186 -15.77 -1.96 -12.26
C PRO A 186 -16.58 -0.73 -12.70
N LEU A 187 -17.54 -0.31 -11.88
CA LEU A 187 -18.38 0.88 -12.10
C LEU A 187 -17.66 2.16 -11.64
N VAL A 188 -16.59 2.54 -12.36
CA VAL A 188 -15.69 3.65 -11.97
C VAL A 188 -16.38 5.01 -11.95
N GLU A 189 -17.28 5.29 -12.90
CA GLU A 189 -18.01 6.57 -12.95
C GLU A 189 -18.97 6.74 -11.76
N GLU A 190 -19.64 5.66 -11.35
CA GLU A 190 -20.51 5.66 -10.17
C GLU A 190 -19.69 5.87 -8.89
N ALA A 191 -18.55 5.18 -8.78
CA ALA A 191 -17.62 5.38 -7.69
C ALA A 191 -17.07 6.82 -7.65
N ALA A 192 -16.76 7.42 -8.80
CA ALA A 192 -16.30 8.80 -8.89
C ALA A 192 -17.35 9.79 -8.41
N ALA A 193 -18.61 9.62 -8.85
CA ALA A 193 -19.73 10.46 -8.43
C ALA A 193 -19.96 10.40 -6.90
N GLU A 194 -19.74 9.24 -6.29
CA GLU A 194 -19.89 9.06 -4.84
C GLU A 194 -18.68 9.57 -4.04
N LEU A 195 -17.47 9.20 -4.45
CA LEU A 195 -16.26 9.32 -3.63
C LEU A 195 -15.50 10.63 -3.89
N ALA A 196 -15.44 11.13 -5.12
CA ALA A 196 -14.67 12.33 -5.44
C ALA A 196 -15.09 13.56 -4.62
N PRO A 197 -16.40 13.84 -4.41
CA PRO A 197 -16.83 14.99 -3.59
C PRO A 197 -16.44 14.87 -2.11
N ARG A 198 -16.17 13.64 -1.62
CA ARG A 198 -15.78 13.38 -0.23
C ARG A 198 -14.29 13.63 0.00
N VAL A 199 -13.46 13.62 -1.04
CA VAL A 199 -12.01 13.87 -0.94
C VAL A 199 -11.75 15.38 -0.90
N THR A 200 -11.98 15.99 0.26
CA THR A 200 -11.71 17.41 0.50
C THR A 200 -10.28 17.65 0.98
N ALA A 201 -9.83 18.92 0.94
CA ALA A 201 -8.54 19.29 1.50
C ALA A 201 -8.47 19.01 3.00
N GLU A 202 -9.58 19.19 3.72
CA GLU A 202 -9.71 18.93 5.14
C GLU A 202 -9.56 17.44 5.44
N LEU A 203 -10.27 16.56 4.71
CA LEU A 203 -10.14 15.11 4.89
C LEU A 203 -8.70 14.65 4.62
N LEU A 204 -8.08 15.14 3.55
CA LEU A 204 -6.70 14.80 3.22
C LEU A 204 -5.72 15.30 4.28
N ALA A 205 -5.96 16.50 4.84
CA ALA A 205 -5.13 17.03 5.92
C ALA A 205 -5.26 16.20 7.21
N GLU A 206 -6.47 15.73 7.55
CA GLU A 206 -6.69 14.81 8.66
C GLU A 206 -5.93 13.50 8.48
N CYS A 207 -6.01 12.88 7.29
CA CYS A 207 -5.25 11.65 7.00
C CYS A 207 -3.74 11.90 7.00
N ALA A 208 -3.27 13.02 6.44
CA ALA A 208 -1.85 13.37 6.44
C ALA A 208 -1.32 13.65 7.85
N ALA A 209 -2.16 14.12 8.77
CA ALA A 209 -1.81 14.33 10.18
C ALA A 209 -1.71 13.02 10.99
N GLU A 210 -2.13 11.88 10.44
CA GLU A 210 -1.91 10.58 11.09
C GLU A 210 -0.48 10.06 10.92
N VAL A 211 0.24 10.50 9.88
CA VAL A 211 1.63 10.10 9.62
C VAL A 211 2.57 10.71 10.67
N PRO A 212 3.36 9.94 11.43
CA PRO A 212 4.33 10.45 12.40
C PRO A 212 5.36 11.43 11.81
N ASP A 213 5.75 12.46 12.58
CA ASP A 213 6.74 13.46 12.17
C ASP A 213 8.11 12.83 11.82
N VAL A 214 8.56 11.86 12.63
CA VAL A 214 9.84 11.14 12.43
C VAL A 214 9.92 10.43 11.07
N TRP A 215 8.80 10.20 10.39
CA TRP A 215 8.79 9.63 9.04
C TRP A 215 8.87 10.66 7.92
N LEU A 216 8.66 11.95 8.23
CA LEU A 216 8.71 13.08 7.29
C LEU A 216 9.90 14.02 7.53
N GLU A 217 10.59 13.89 8.67
CA GLU A 217 11.82 14.62 8.96
C GLU A 217 12.88 14.41 7.87
N ASP A 218 13.61 15.48 7.59
CA ASP A 218 14.70 15.56 6.59
C ASP A 218 14.28 15.23 5.16
N GLU A 219 12.99 15.36 4.82
CA GLU A 219 12.51 15.19 3.45
C GLU A 219 13.09 16.27 2.51
N PRO A 220 13.86 15.90 1.48
CA PRO A 220 14.53 16.89 0.63
C PRO A 220 13.53 17.82 -0.08
N GLY A 221 13.78 19.13 0.03
CA GLY A 221 12.96 20.17 -0.59
C GLY A 221 11.87 20.75 0.32
N PHE A 222 11.81 20.33 1.59
CA PHE A 222 10.87 20.84 2.58
C PHE A 222 11.60 21.27 3.85
N ALA A 223 11.07 22.29 4.54
CA ALA A 223 11.66 22.79 5.77
C ALA A 223 11.23 22.00 7.02
N ASN A 224 10.07 21.35 6.98
CA ASN A 224 9.47 20.63 8.11
C ASN A 224 8.40 19.62 7.65
N PRO A 225 7.98 18.69 8.52
CA PRO A 225 6.92 17.71 8.23
C PRO A 225 5.60 18.31 7.72
N ASP A 226 5.17 19.47 8.23
CA ASP A 226 3.89 20.08 7.84
C ASP A 226 3.88 20.50 6.36
N GLU A 227 5.01 20.99 5.84
CA GLU A 227 5.12 21.33 4.41
C GLU A 227 5.04 20.08 3.52
N VAL A 228 5.55 18.94 3.99
CA VAL A 228 5.45 17.65 3.30
C VAL A 228 3.99 17.17 3.28
N ARG A 229 3.28 17.25 4.41
CA ARG A 229 1.84 16.95 4.50
C ARG A 229 1.04 17.81 3.54
N ALA A 230 1.29 19.12 3.54
CA ALA A 230 0.63 20.05 2.65
C ALA A 230 0.89 19.72 1.17
N ALA A 231 2.08 19.22 0.82
CA ALA A 231 2.38 18.78 -0.54
C ALA A 231 1.55 17.56 -0.97
N TYR A 232 1.42 16.54 -0.11
CA TYR A 232 0.54 15.41 -0.36
C TYR A 232 -0.92 15.85 -0.57
N VAL A 233 -1.44 16.72 0.32
CA VAL A 233 -2.80 17.27 0.24
C VAL A 233 -3.02 17.96 -1.10
N ARG A 234 -2.10 18.83 -1.53
CA ARG A 234 -2.21 19.55 -2.81
C ARG A 234 -2.33 18.60 -4.01
N VAL A 235 -1.48 17.58 -4.09
CA VAL A 235 -1.46 16.64 -5.22
C VAL A 235 -2.73 15.78 -5.24
N LEU A 236 -3.10 15.19 -4.10
CA LEU A 236 -4.28 14.32 -4.00
C LEU A 236 -5.58 15.08 -4.21
N ALA A 237 -5.72 16.29 -3.64
CA ALA A 237 -6.90 17.12 -3.84
C ALA A 237 -7.06 17.54 -5.31
N ALA A 238 -5.95 17.81 -6.01
CA ALA A 238 -5.99 18.11 -7.44
C ALA A 238 -6.40 16.89 -8.28
N ARG A 239 -5.82 15.74 -7.97
CA ARG A 239 -6.07 14.48 -8.67
C ARG A 239 -7.51 13.99 -8.49
N ALA A 240 -8.05 14.02 -7.27
CA ALA A 240 -9.40 13.56 -6.96
C ALA A 240 -10.51 14.20 -7.82
N ARG A 241 -10.33 15.47 -8.19
CA ARG A 241 -11.32 16.20 -8.99
C ARG A 241 -11.49 15.67 -10.41
N THR A 242 -10.45 15.05 -10.98
CA THR A 242 -10.39 14.83 -12.43
C THR A 242 -9.87 13.44 -12.83
N ILE A 243 -9.40 12.62 -11.89
CA ILE A 243 -8.79 11.33 -12.23
C ILE A 243 -9.76 10.38 -12.93
N HIS A 244 -11.04 10.40 -12.57
CA HIS A 244 -12.07 9.54 -13.18
C HIS A 244 -12.16 9.70 -14.70
N GLU A 245 -11.92 10.91 -15.23
CA GLU A 245 -11.90 11.21 -16.66
C GLU A 245 -10.74 10.54 -17.42
N ARG A 246 -9.75 9.99 -16.71
CA ARG A 246 -8.48 9.47 -17.24
C ARG A 246 -8.14 8.08 -16.71
N ILE A 247 -9.16 7.31 -16.33
CA ILE A 247 -9.04 5.89 -15.99
C ILE A 247 -9.36 5.06 -17.23
N THR A 248 -8.44 4.19 -17.62
CA THR A 248 -8.70 3.18 -18.66
C THR A 248 -8.89 1.84 -17.97
N VAL A 249 -10.02 1.18 -18.19
CA VAL A 249 -10.24 -0.22 -17.83
C VAL A 249 -10.26 -1.01 -19.13
N GLY A 250 -9.12 -1.63 -19.48
CA GLY A 250 -8.97 -2.42 -20.71
C GLY A 250 -9.04 -3.93 -20.46
N GLU A 251 -8.93 -4.71 -21.54
CA GLU A 251 -8.65 -6.15 -21.42
C GLU A 251 -7.28 -6.33 -20.74
N PRO A 252 -7.11 -7.32 -19.83
CA PRO A 252 -5.83 -7.59 -19.18
C PRO A 252 -4.71 -7.73 -20.21
N SER A 253 -3.51 -7.24 -19.90
CA SER A 253 -2.39 -7.43 -20.82
C SER A 253 -2.14 -8.93 -21.01
N GLU A 254 -2.01 -9.36 -22.28
CA GLU A 254 -1.58 -10.73 -22.56
C GLU A 254 -0.20 -10.96 -21.93
N ASP A 255 -0.01 -12.13 -21.31
CA ASP A 255 1.28 -12.55 -20.75
C ASP A 255 2.39 -12.22 -21.74
N ARG A 256 3.26 -11.26 -21.40
CA ARG A 256 4.48 -11.06 -22.19
C ARG A 256 5.28 -12.37 -22.05
N PRO A 257 5.70 -13.00 -23.16
CA PRO A 257 6.50 -14.21 -23.08
C PRO A 257 7.73 -13.94 -22.23
N SER A 258 8.02 -14.88 -21.31
CA SER A 258 9.14 -14.81 -20.39
C SER A 258 10.40 -14.36 -21.12
N GLN A 259 10.99 -13.25 -20.68
CA GLN A 259 12.29 -12.77 -21.12
C GLN A 259 13.43 -13.52 -20.41
N ALA A 260 13.13 -14.66 -19.78
CA ALA A 260 14.15 -15.54 -19.24
C ALA A 260 15.07 -15.97 -20.39
N PRO A 261 16.39 -15.86 -20.22
CA PRO A 261 17.34 -16.21 -21.27
C PRO A 261 17.14 -17.68 -21.73
N GLY A 262 17.39 -17.95 -23.02
CA GLY A 262 17.05 -19.21 -23.71
C GLY A 262 17.48 -20.50 -22.98
N TRP A 263 18.57 -20.43 -22.20
CA TRP A 263 19.08 -21.53 -21.39
C TRP A 263 18.15 -21.95 -20.24
N LEU A 264 17.23 -21.10 -19.80
CA LEU A 264 16.20 -21.40 -18.79
C LEU A 264 14.90 -21.95 -19.40
N THR A 265 14.62 -21.65 -20.67
CA THR A 265 13.36 -22.04 -21.34
C THR A 265 13.51 -23.31 -22.20
N GLY A 266 14.70 -23.93 -22.20
CA GLY A 266 14.99 -25.16 -22.93
C GLY A 266 15.01 -24.99 -24.45
N LYS A 267 15.11 -23.75 -24.97
CA LYS A 267 15.04 -23.46 -26.42
C LYS A 267 16.38 -23.52 -27.16
N ASP A 268 17.51 -23.69 -26.46
CA ASP A 268 18.84 -23.82 -27.08
C ASP A 268 19.16 -25.28 -27.43
N GLY A 269 18.23 -25.96 -28.11
CA GLY A 269 18.26 -27.40 -28.35
C GLY A 269 18.02 -27.85 -29.79
N GLU A 270 18.03 -26.97 -30.79
CA GLU A 270 17.99 -27.37 -32.20
C GLU A 270 18.97 -26.55 -33.04
N ALA A 271 20.25 -26.89 -32.92
CA ALA A 271 21.23 -26.61 -33.95
C ALA A 271 22.18 -27.82 -34.06
N LYS A 272 21.80 -28.79 -34.87
CA LYS A 272 22.71 -29.66 -35.63
C LYS A 272 22.00 -30.31 -36.80
#